data_AF-A0A1F3TZE2-F1
#
_entry.id   AF-A0A1F3TZE2-F1
#
_cell.length_a   1.000
_cell.length_b   1.000
_cell.length_c   1.000
_cell.angle_alpha   90.00
_cell.angle_beta   90.00
_cell.angle_gamma   90.00
#
_symmetry.space_group_name_H-M   'P 1'
#
loop_
_entity.id
_entity.type
_entity.pdbx_description
1 polymer ?
#
loop_
_entity_poly.entity_id
_entity_poly.type
_entity_poly.pdbx_seq_one_letter_code
_entity_poly.pdbx_strand_id
1 'polypeptide(L)' 'MNLFRSNHQDTTLELNHQLSDFGLHPADWELIYNSNNQIKIQHKQESSFYFLGLTQKVNGKNIWKNIILAGL' A
#
# COMPACT_ATOMS: atom_id res chain seq x y z
N MET A 1 -27.24 -31.09 2.19
CA MET A 1 -26.26 -30.72 3.24
C MET A 1 -25.40 -29.59 2.70
N ASN A 2 -25.00 -28.67 3.57
CA ASN A 2 -24.70 -27.27 3.28
C ASN A 2 -23.58 -26.96 2.27
N LEU A 3 -23.82 -25.81 1.62
CA LEU A 3 -23.02 -25.00 0.72
C LEU A 3 -21.55 -24.83 1.12
N PHE A 4 -20.67 -24.96 0.12
CA PHE A 4 -19.25 -24.61 0.18
C PHE A 4 -19.05 -23.22 0.80
N ARG A 5 -18.33 -23.16 1.92
CA ARG A 5 -17.79 -21.90 2.45
C ARG A 5 -16.43 -21.68 1.80
N SER A 6 -16.33 -20.67 0.94
CA SER A 6 -15.06 -20.12 0.48
C SER A 6 -14.34 -19.50 1.68
N ASN A 7 -13.37 -20.21 2.24
CA ASN A 7 -12.35 -19.58 3.08
C ASN A 7 -11.39 -18.89 2.11
N HIS A 8 -11.58 -17.57 1.91
CA HIS A 8 -10.57 -16.73 1.28
C HIS A 8 -9.30 -16.78 2.15
N GLN A 9 -8.37 -17.69 1.82
CA GLN A 9 -7.00 -17.58 2.27
C GLN A 9 -6.41 -16.38 1.54
N ASP A 10 -6.27 -15.27 2.26
CA ASP A 10 -5.50 -14.12 1.81
C ASP A 10 -4.16 -14.63 1.29
N THR A 11 -3.95 -14.51 -0.02
CA THR A 11 -2.72 -14.94 -0.66
C THR A 11 -1.66 -13.91 -0.29
N THR A 12 -0.98 -14.13 0.84
CA THR A 12 0.17 -13.32 1.22
C THR A 12 1.26 -13.56 0.18
N LEU A 13 1.50 -12.55 -0.65
CA LEU A 13 2.56 -12.58 -1.65
C LEU A 13 3.84 -12.11 -0.95
N GLU A 14 4.69 -13.06 -0.56
CA GLU A 14 6.01 -12.76 0.00
C GLU A 14 6.98 -12.47 -1.15
N LEU A 15 7.65 -11.32 -1.09
CA LEU A 15 8.71 -10.98 -2.03
C LEU A 15 10.00 -11.67 -1.59
N ASN A 16 10.61 -12.46 -2.47
CA ASN A 16 11.91 -13.12 -2.22
C ASN A 16 13.12 -12.17 -2.25
N HIS A 17 12.89 -10.89 -2.56
CA HIS A 17 13.89 -9.84 -2.68
C HIS A 17 13.48 -8.65 -1.82
N GLN A 18 14.46 -7.93 -1.29
CA GLN A 18 14.18 -6.73 -0.53
C GLN A 18 13.70 -5.64 -1.50
N LEU A 19 12.77 -4.80 -1.06
CA LEU A 19 12.31 -3.65 -1.86
C LEU A 19 13.47 -2.72 -2.25
N SER A 20 14.49 -2.62 -1.39
CA SER A 20 15.75 -1.93 -1.67
C SER A 20 16.49 -2.45 -2.91
N ASP A 21 16.37 -3.74 -3.22
CA ASP A 21 17.02 -4.34 -4.40
C ASP A 21 16.42 -3.79 -5.70
N PHE A 22 15.22 -3.21 -5.62
CA PHE A 22 14.52 -2.52 -6.69
C PHE A 22 14.59 -0.98 -6.55
N GLY A 23 15.50 -0.46 -5.73
CA GLY A 23 15.64 0.98 -5.48
C GLY A 23 14.55 1.58 -4.58
N LEU A 24 13.71 0.75 -3.95
CA LEU A 24 12.64 1.21 -3.05
C LEU A 24 13.13 1.19 -1.60
N HIS A 25 14.18 1.98 -1.31
CA HIS A 25 14.70 2.14 0.05
C HIS A 25 13.73 2.99 0.89
N PRO A 26 13.17 2.48 2.00
CA PRO A 26 12.16 3.21 2.79
C PRO A 26 12.58 4.61 3.25
N ALA A 27 13.90 4.84 3.44
CA ALA A 27 14.44 6.13 3.83
C ALA A 27 14.25 7.22 2.76
N ASP A 28 14.05 6.85 1.50
CA ASP A 28 13.89 7.77 0.38
C ASP A 28 12.43 8.15 0.13
N TRP A 29 11.49 7.53 0.85
CA TRP A 29 10.06 7.76 0.71
C TRP A 29 9.49 8.48 1.93
N GLU A 30 8.42 9.23 1.71
CA GLU A 30 7.63 9.87 2.75
C GLU A 30 6.15 9.56 2.60
N LEU A 31 5.43 9.57 3.73
CA LEU A 31 3.99 9.37 3.79
C LEU A 31 3.30 10.72 3.97
N ILE A 32 2.55 11.14 2.95
CA ILE A 32 1.76 12.36 2.97
C ILE A 32 0.30 11.95 3.20
N TYR A 33 -0.23 12.32 4.36
CA TYR A 33 -1.60 11.98 4.77
C TYR A 33 -2.58 13.00 4.19
N ASN A 34 -3.36 12.58 3.20
CA ASN A 34 -4.42 13.39 2.65
C ASN A 34 -5.71 13.20 3.46
N SER A 35 -6.58 14.20 3.46
CA SER A 35 -7.97 14.04 3.90
C SER A 35 -8.66 13.00 3.00
N ASN A 36 -9.47 12.12 3.59
CA ASN A 36 -10.26 11.04 2.91
C ASN A 36 -9.59 9.66 2.77
N ASN A 37 -8.97 9.15 3.84
CA ASN A 37 -8.42 7.78 3.88
C ASN A 37 -7.41 7.49 2.76
N GLN A 38 -6.73 8.51 2.26
CA GLN A 38 -5.71 8.39 1.23
C GLN A 38 -4.36 8.75 1.83
N ILE A 39 -3.37 7.89 1.60
CA ILE A 39 -1.99 8.11 1.99
C ILE A 39 -1.15 8.09 0.72
N LYS A 40 -0.51 9.21 0.39
CA LYS A 40 0.43 9.27 -0.72
C LYS A 40 1.81 8.83 -0.21
N ILE A 41 2.43 7.88 -0.89
CA ILE A 41 3.79 7.41 -0.64
C ILE A 41 4.64 7.96 -1.78
N GLN A 42 5.47 8.96 -1.50
CA GLN A 42 6.20 9.70 -2.53
C GLN A 42 7.70 9.67 -2.25
N HIS A 43 8.51 9.64 -3.30
CA HIS A 43 9.94 9.81 -3.18
C HIS A 43 10.29 11.24 -2.77
N LYS A 44 11.21 11.41 -1.82
CA LYS A 44 11.53 12.73 -1.22
C LYS A 44 12.15 13.71 -2.21
N GLN A 45 12.81 13.20 -3.25
CA GLN A 45 13.51 14.02 -4.25
C GLN A 45 12.82 14.03 -5.62
N GLU A 46 11.80 13.19 -5.82
CA GLU A 46 11.14 13.04 -7.12
C GLU A 46 9.62 12.91 -6.94
N SER A 47 8.88 13.78 -7.63
CA SER A 47 7.42 13.87 -7.51
C SER A 47 6.67 13.36 -8.74
N SER A 48 7.39 13.01 -9.81
CA SER A 48 6.86 12.46 -11.06
C SER A 48 6.14 11.13 -10.85
N PHE A 49 6.51 10.41 -9.78
CA PHE A 49 6.04 9.07 -9.49
C PHE A 49 5.72 8.92 -8.00
N TYR A 50 4.61 8.26 -7.69
CA TYR A 50 4.19 7.99 -6.31
C TYR A 50 3.24 6.80 -6.23
N PHE A 51 3.15 6.20 -5.05
CA PHE A 51 2.09 5.24 -4.74
C PHE A 51 0.95 5.95 -4.01
N LEU A 52 -0.28 5.60 -4.33
CA LEU A 52 -1.47 6.04 -3.60
C LEU A 52 -2.06 4.87 -2.82
N GLY A 53 -1.95 4.96 -1.50
CA GLY A 53 -2.58 4.10 -0.52
C GLY A 53 -4.04 4.46 -0.27
N LEU A 54 -4.96 3.61 -0.66
CA LEU A 54 -6.34 3.69 -0.21
C LEU A 54 -6.49 2.92 1.10
N THR A 55 -6.89 3.60 2.16
CA THR A 55 -7.05 3.04 3.49
C THR A 55 -8.51 3.08 3.94
N GLN A 56 -8.81 2.38 5.04
CA GLN A 56 -10.04 2.53 5.80
C GLN A 56 -9.68 2.74 7.26
N LYS A 57 -10.32 3.69 7.93
CA LYS A 57 -10.28 3.74 9.38
C LYS A 57 -11.19 2.68 9.98
N VAL A 58 -10.62 1.76 10.77
CA VAL A 58 -11.34 0.77 11.58
C VAL A 58 -10.76 0.82 12.99
N ASN A 59 -11.59 1.13 13.98
CA ASN A 59 -11.18 1.26 15.39
C ASN A 59 -9.97 2.20 15.60
N GLY A 60 -9.94 3.32 14.87
CA GLY A 60 -8.84 4.29 14.92
C GLY A 60 -7.56 3.89 14.20
N LYS A 61 -7.48 2.67 13.63
CA LYS A 61 -6.34 2.19 12.83
C LYS A 61 -6.62 2.37 11.34
N ASN A 62 -5.59 2.75 10.58
CA ASN A 62 -5.66 2.73 9.12
C ASN A 62 -5.39 1.29 8.65
N ILE A 63 -6.37 0.70 7.98
CA ILE A 63 -6.25 -0.59 7.29
C ILE A 63 -6.06 -0.31 5.81
N TRP A 64 -5.01 -0.86 5.20
CA TRP A 64 -4.77 -0.74 3.78
C TRP A 64 -5.80 -1.55 3.01
N LYS A 65 -6.46 -0.93 2.03
CA LYS A 65 -7.33 -1.62 1.07
C LYS A 65 -6.57 -1.91 -0.20
N ASN A 66 -6.07 -0.86 -0.84
CA ASN A 66 -5.40 -0.91 -2.13
C ASN A 66 -4.16 -0.01 -2.10
N ILE A 67 -3.17 -0.39 -2.91
CA ILE A 67 -2.03 0.48 -3.26
C ILE A 67 -2.06 0.62 -4.78
N ILE A 68 -2.07 1.85 -5.26
CA ILE A 68 -2.14 2.18 -6.69
C ILE A 68 -0.82 2.83 -7.08
N LEU A 69 -0.26 2.39 -8.21
CA LEU A 69 0.86 3.07 -8.84
C LEU A 69 0.36 4.28 -9.63
N ALA A 70 0.89 5.46 -9.36
CA ALA A 70 0.50 6.69 -10.05
C ALA A 70 1.74 7.49 -10.48
N GLY A 71 1.66 8.12 -11.64
CA GLY A 71 2.69 9.00 -12.17
C GLY A 71 2.08 10.06 -13.06
N LEU A 72 2.81 11.16 -13.24
CA LEU A 72 2.46 12.27 -14.12
C LEU A 72 2.94 12.02 -15.55
#